data_AF-A0A1G2MHC8-F1
#
_entry.id   AF-A0A1G2MHC8-F1
#
_cell.length_a   1.000
_cell.length_b   1.000
_cell.length_c   1.000
_cell.angle_alpha   90.00
_cell.angle_beta   90.00
_cell.angle_gamma   90.00
#
_symmetry.space_group_name_H-M   'P 1'
#
loop_
_entity.id
_entity.type
_entity.pdbx_description
1 polymer ?
#
loop_
_entity_poly.entity_id
_entity_poly.type
_entity_poly.pdbx_seq_one_letter_code
_entity_poly.pdbx_strand_id
1 'polypeptide(L)' 'MKKIVWTGRLGNYSRKAIRFSTRRDREKALHLVWHDPELVGLPRDHADGDTLVVPSQSVPLFRKKGIKFRVYKVKNQR' A
#
# COMPACT_ATOMS: atom_id res chain seq x y z
N MET A 1 10.96 -17.62 -1.93
CA MET A 1 10.20 -16.43 -2.41
C MET A 1 11.18 -15.27 -2.54
N LYS A 2 11.22 -14.55 -3.68
CA LYS A 2 12.10 -13.39 -3.87
C LYS A 2 11.65 -12.26 -2.93
N LYS A 3 12.53 -11.80 -2.03
CA LYS A 3 12.29 -10.64 -1.18
C LYS A 3 12.25 -9.38 -2.06
N ILE A 4 11.14 -8.65 -2.06
CA ILE A 4 11.05 -7.37 -2.77
C ILE A 4 11.81 -6.33 -1.95
N VAL A 5 12.85 -5.74 -2.54
CA VAL A 5 13.54 -4.60 -1.94
C VAL A 5 12.84 -3.34 -2.44
N TRP A 6 12.18 -2.63 -1.53
CA TRP A 6 11.49 -1.39 -1.84
C TRP A 6 12.48 -0.23 -1.93
N THR A 7 12.42 0.53 -3.02
CA THR A 7 13.16 1.78 -3.17
C THR A 7 12.34 2.89 -2.51
N GLY A 8 12.99 3.79 -1.76
CA GLY A 8 12.30 4.75 -0.90
C GLY A 8 11.39 5.77 -1.61
N ARG A 9 11.41 5.85 -2.96
CA ARG A 9 10.61 6.81 -3.72
C ARG A 9 9.39 6.14 -4.36
N LEU A 10 8.20 6.53 -3.94
CA LEU A 10 6.93 6.05 -4.51
C LEU A 10 6.81 6.36 -6.01
N GLY A 11 7.42 7.45 -6.48
CA GLY A 11 7.42 7.86 -7.89
C GLY A 11 8.07 6.87 -8.86
N ASN A 12 8.90 5.94 -8.36
CA ASN A 12 9.52 4.90 -9.18
C ASN A 12 8.57 3.74 -9.53
N TYR A 13 7.35 3.77 -8.99
CA TYR A 13 6.39 2.68 -9.11
C TYR A 13 5.13 3.11 -9.83
N SER A 14 4.51 2.19 -10.55
CA SER A 14 3.10 2.31 -10.92
C SER A 14 2.26 2.37 -9.65
N ARG A 15 1.50 3.45 -9.43
CA ARG A 15 0.79 3.72 -8.17
C ARG A 15 -0.66 3.23 -8.21
N LYS A 16 -1.18 2.81 -7.06
CA LYS A 16 -2.60 2.54 -6.81
C LYS A 16 -3.03 3.20 -5.52
N ALA A 17 -4.23 3.74 -5.50
CA ALA A 17 -4.87 4.14 -4.26
C ALA A 17 -5.63 2.93 -3.69
N ILE A 18 -5.38 2.61 -2.43
CA ILE A 18 -6.11 1.62 -1.66
C ILE A 18 -6.91 2.34 -0.58
N ARG A 19 -8.23 2.20 -0.64
CA ARG A 19 -9.14 2.75 0.37
C ARG A 19 -9.58 1.66 1.31
N PHE A 20 -9.33 1.87 2.60
CA PHE A 20 -9.73 0.95 3.64
C PHE A 20 -11.18 1.21 4.04
N SER A 21 -11.92 0.16 4.37
CA SER A 21 -13.30 0.31 4.83
C SER A 21 -13.37 0.97 6.21
N THR A 22 -12.34 0.78 7.03
CA THR A 22 -12.24 1.33 8.38
C THR A 22 -10.84 1.83 8.69
N ARG A 23 -10.73 2.79 9.62
CA ARG A 23 -9.44 3.24 10.15
C ARG A 23 -8.61 2.10 10.73
N ARG A 24 -9.26 1.12 11.37
CA ARG A 24 -8.61 -0.07 11.94
C ARG A 24 -7.96 -0.95 10.88
N ASP A 25 -8.58 -1.09 9.70
CA ASP A 25 -7.99 -1.84 8.58
C ASP A 25 -6.78 -1.10 8.00
N ARG A 26 -6.82 0.23 7.95
CA ARG A 26 -5.67 1.06 7.58
C ARG A 26 -4.52 0.90 8.57
N GLU A 27 -4.80 0.92 9.86
CA GLU A 27 -3.78 0.75 10.91
C GLU A 27 -3.15 -0.65 10.86
N LYS A 28 -3.93 -1.71 10.60
CA LYS A 28 -3.39 -3.05 10.34
C LYS A 28 -2.48 -3.08 9.11
N ALA A 29 -2.90 -2.43 8.02
CA ALA A 29 -2.08 -2.34 6.82
C ALA A 29 -0.76 -1.60 7.09
N LEU A 30 -0.81 -0.49 7.82
CA LEU A 30 0.38 0.24 8.24
C LEU A 30 1.28 -0.64 9.11
N HIS A 31 0.74 -1.35 10.10
CA HIS A 31 1.54 -2.27 10.93
C HIS A 31 2.28 -3.32 10.09
N LEU A 32 1.63 -3.90 9.07
CA LEU A 32 2.31 -4.84 8.16
C LEU A 32 3.45 -4.18 7.39
N VAL A 33 3.32 -2.92 6.97
CA VAL A 33 4.41 -2.22 6.28
C VAL A 33 5.63 -2.00 7.19
N TRP A 34 5.50 -2.17 8.51
CA TRP A 34 6.63 -2.02 9.43
C TRP A 34 7.22 -3.36 9.86
N HIS A 35 6.38 -4.41 9.95
CA HIS A 35 6.78 -5.68 10.55
C HIS A 35 6.82 -6.85 9.55
N ASP A 36 6.18 -6.73 8.38
CA ASP A 36 6.14 -7.82 7.42
C ASP A 36 7.35 -7.77 6.47
N PRO A 37 8.18 -8.83 6.37
CA PRO A 37 9.37 -8.83 5.53
C PRO A 37 9.12 -8.56 4.03
N GLU A 38 7.91 -8.78 3.52
CA GLU A 38 7.54 -8.51 2.12
C GLU A 38 7.08 -7.05 1.90
N LEU A 39 6.62 -6.39 2.95
CA LEU A 39 6.10 -5.02 2.90
C LEU A 39 6.99 -4.00 3.61
N VAL A 40 7.98 -4.45 4.40
CA VAL A 40 8.86 -3.59 5.18
C VAL A 40 9.58 -2.58 4.28
N GLY A 41 9.44 -1.29 4.60
CA GLY A 41 10.03 -0.21 3.81
C GLY A 41 9.28 0.12 2.52
N LEU A 42 8.08 -0.41 2.31
CA LEU A 42 7.24 -0.05 1.16
C LEU A 42 6.99 1.47 1.14
N PRO A 43 7.32 2.16 0.03
CA PRO A 43 7.01 3.57 -0.13
C PRO A 43 5.49 3.73 -0.22
N ARG A 44 4.96 4.72 0.47
CA ARG A 44 3.52 5.00 0.52
C ARG A 44 3.28 6.48 0.72
N ASP A 45 2.12 6.92 0.27
CA ASP A 45 1.62 8.27 0.49
C ASP A 45 0.22 8.22 1.10
N HIS A 46 -0.18 9.26 1.82
CA HIS A 46 -1.52 9.36 2.39
C HIS A 46 -2.33 10.32 1.51
N ALA A 47 -3.30 9.78 0.77
CA ALA A 47 -4.20 10.61 -0.01
C ALA A 47 -5.25 11.27 0.89
N ASP A 48 -5.80 10.51 1.85
CA ASP A 48 -6.85 10.93 2.78
C ASP A 48 -6.83 10.09 4.07
N GLY A 49 -7.74 10.37 5.02
CA GLY A 49 -7.86 9.68 6.31
C GLY A 49 -8.09 8.16 6.23
N ASP A 50 -8.58 7.62 5.12
CA ASP A 50 -8.85 6.19 4.92
C ASP A 50 -8.16 5.62 3.66
N THR A 51 -7.32 6.40 2.99
CA THR A 51 -6.78 6.04 1.67
C THR A 51 -5.26 6.17 1.63
N LEU A 52 -4.58 5.08 1.26
CA LEU A 52 -3.13 5.07 1.02
C LEU A 52 -2.84 4.95 -0.48
N VAL A 53 -1.82 5.65 -0.95
CA VAL A 53 -1.24 5.43 -2.27
C VAL A 53 -0.02 4.54 -2.12
N VAL A 54 0.00 3.42 -2.82
CA VAL A 54 1.03 2.38 -2.71
C VAL A 54 1.47 1.91 -4.10
N PRO A 55 2.64 1.26 -4.23
CA PRO A 55 3.03 0.56 -5.44
C PRO A 55 2.00 -0.49 -5.82
N SER A 56 1.67 -0.61 -7.10
CA SER A 56 0.67 -1.55 -7.62
C SER A 56 0.99 -3.00 -7.26
N GLN A 57 2.28 -3.34 -7.22
CA GLN A 57 2.77 -4.68 -6.87
C GLN A 57 2.55 -5.06 -5.39
N SER A 58 2.24 -4.09 -4.52
CA SER A 58 1.91 -4.37 -3.12
C SER A 58 0.45 -4.78 -2.89
N VAL A 59 -0.45 -4.45 -3.82
CA VAL A 59 -1.88 -4.81 -3.76
C VAL A 59 -2.09 -6.32 -3.53
N PRO A 60 -1.48 -7.23 -4.31
CA PRO A 60 -1.63 -8.66 -4.05
C PRO A 60 -1.05 -9.09 -2.69
N LEU A 61 0.00 -8.43 -2.20
CA LEU A 61 0.57 -8.72 -0.88
C LEU A 61 -0.42 -8.36 0.23
N PHE A 62 -1.02 -7.17 0.19
CA PHE A 62 -2.04 -6.78 1.16
C PHE A 62 -3.26 -7.71 1.14
N ARG A 63 -3.68 -8.20 -0.04
CA ARG A 63 -4.76 -9.20 -0.17
C ARG A 63 -4.39 -10.54 0.44
N LYS A 64 -3.17 -11.03 0.20
CA LYS A 64 -2.64 -12.28 0.78
C LYS A 64 -2.62 -12.23 2.31
N LYS A 65 -2.42 -11.05 2.90
CA LYS A 65 -2.43 -10.83 4.36
C LYS A 65 -3.85 -10.61 4.92
N GLY A 66 -4.89 -10.81 4.11
CA GLY A 66 -6.29 -10.76 4.55
C GLY A 66 -6.85 -9.36 4.78
N ILE A 67 -6.18 -8.30 4.31
CA ILE A 67 -6.67 -6.94 4.51
C ILE A 67 -7.77 -6.63 3.50
N LYS A 68 -8.88 -6.08 4.00
CA LYS A 68 -10.01 -5.65 3.18
C LYS A 68 -9.82 -4.19 2.77
N PHE A 69 -9.73 -3.96 1.48
CA PHE A 69 -9.63 -2.63 0.89
C PHE A 69 -10.16 -2.62 -0.54
N ARG A 70 -10.53 -1.45 -1.03
CA ARG A 70 -10.91 -1.20 -2.42
C ARG A 70 -9.75 -0.55 -3.16
N VAL A 71 -9.56 -0.91 -4.42
CA VAL A 71 -8.47 -0.39 -5.26
C VAL A 71 -9.02 0.62 -6.24
N TYR A 72 -8.41 1.79 -6.29
CA TYR A 72 -8.74 2.87 -7.22
C TYR A 72 -7.53 3.20 -8.10
N LYS A 73 -7.80 3.67 -9.32
CA LYS A 73 -6.77 4.28 -10.16
C LYS A 73 -6.39 5.63 -9.54
N VAL A 74 -5.09 5.87 -9.36
CA VAL A 74 -4.61 7.23 -9.06
C VAL A 74 -4.79 8.03 -10.35
N LYS A 75 -5.70 9.00 -10.38
CA LYS A 75 -5.72 9.97 -11.47
C LYS A 75 -4.49 10.86 -11.27
N ASN A 76 -3.58 10.89 -12.24
CA ASN A 76 -2.56 11.95 -12.27
C ASN A 76 -3.34 13.28 -12.26
N GLN A 77 -3.24 14.04 -11.17
CA GLN A 77 -3.46 15.47 -11.26
C GLN A 77 -2.30 15.97 -12.13
N ARG A 78 -2.62 16.25 -13.40
CA ARG A 78 -1.75 16.97 -14.32
C ARG A 78 -1.66 18.42 -13.87
#